data_AF-A0A9E2I816-F1
#
_entry.id   AF-A0A9E2I816-F1
#
_cell.length_a   1.000
_cell.length_b   1.000
_cell.length_c   1.000
_cell.angle_alpha   90.00
_cell.angle_beta   90.00
_cell.angle_gamma   90.00
#
_symmetry.space_group_name_H-M   'P 1'
#
loop_
_entity.id
_entity.type
_entity.pdbx_description
1 polymer ?
#
loop_
_entity_poly.entity_id
_entity_poly.type
_entity_poly.pdbx_seq_one_letter_code
_entity_poly.pdbx_strand_id
1 'polypeptide(L)'
;MPTNKVNITSELIMLGDLNEDNVWDNKDHVELETFIQYPFNVSDGFVMKVDVNQNGSIDEEDLFILNALFEHSDPYATEEYIINSGKAFPKPRELYKYFPTNEYVQRPVYLLKHSVSENSPLKVMLDSVISDSGIYETKLRNEIYDEALRFSFRYEERKNSLSEAEKEYVDGKIAQCLSLYQAGDLYGTLLNLISLVEDAETLSMNNQTEFVQEILYFREHLRELLVSPLYTEFVVGNVDYTVILDKIESDLQHDLSLDIELATLEPPRDLSKIENYFERAEWQYYKSKTKKEDFEKLVLFAQYDRRYLRSVSNTTPKHQDLQVKNHNLPMILLYREALEIMNGDRKSAIGMLDETIRIPLGWVRSIPEDMLPTSIAFENFLLPGNKEDGADKSRHWNVFGGISLYESPKESLVLSFRREIEDLKYNEYTVEAMNEFIRDIIVNINGIYYVQSIDIN
;
A
#
# COMPACT_ATOMS: atom_id res chain seq x y z
N MET A 1 -6.99 -20.98 -17.47
CA MET A 1 -7.92 -20.00 -16.86
C MET A 1 -8.55 -20.65 -15.65
N PRO A 2 -8.44 -20.11 -14.43
CA PRO A 2 -9.15 -20.69 -13.30
C PRO A 2 -10.65 -20.44 -13.49
N THR A 3 -11.42 -21.52 -13.59
CA THR A 3 -12.88 -21.53 -13.70
C THR A 3 -13.51 -21.62 -12.31
N ASN A 4 -13.26 -20.65 -11.44
CA ASN A 4 -14.15 -20.46 -10.30
C ASN A 4 -15.36 -19.68 -10.81
N LYS A 5 -16.48 -20.37 -11.04
CA LYS A 5 -17.77 -19.71 -11.25
C LYS A 5 -18.20 -19.14 -9.91
N VAL A 6 -17.85 -17.89 -9.64
CA VAL A 6 -18.43 -17.13 -8.54
C VAL A 6 -19.89 -16.88 -8.91
N ASN A 7 -20.83 -17.16 -8.00
CA ASN A 7 -22.22 -16.76 -8.21
C ASN A 7 -22.23 -15.23 -8.23
N ILE A 8 -22.58 -14.65 -9.39
CA ILE A 8 -22.74 -13.21 -9.53
C ILE A 8 -24.05 -12.84 -8.85
N THR A 9 -23.94 -12.21 -7.69
CA THR A 9 -25.05 -11.46 -7.10
C THR A 9 -24.86 -10.00 -7.44
N SER A 10 -25.95 -9.35 -7.85
CA SER A 10 -25.93 -7.93 -8.20
C SER A 10 -27.08 -7.23 -7.50
N GLU A 11 -26.81 -6.02 -7.06
CA GLU A 11 -27.79 -5.10 -6.51
C GLU A 11 -28.13 -4.05 -7.56
N LEU A 12 -29.40 -3.65 -7.67
CA LEU A 12 -29.77 -2.53 -8.52
C LEU A 12 -29.50 -1.23 -7.73
N ILE A 13 -28.54 -0.45 -8.19
CA ILE A 13 -28.21 0.87 -7.63
C ILE A 13 -28.76 1.98 -8.53
N MET A 14 -29.06 3.12 -7.92
CA MET A 14 -29.44 4.36 -8.59
C MET A 14 -28.25 5.32 -8.58
N LEU A 15 -27.69 5.64 -9.75
CA LEU A 15 -26.59 6.59 -9.90
C LEU A 15 -27.08 7.99 -9.54
N GLY A 16 -26.27 8.75 -8.82
CA GLY A 16 -26.65 10.06 -8.27
C GLY A 16 -27.56 10.05 -7.04
N ASP A 17 -28.09 8.89 -6.60
CA ASP A 17 -28.78 8.77 -5.30
C ASP A 17 -27.72 8.58 -4.20
N LEU A 18 -27.22 9.69 -3.70
CA LEU A 18 -26.07 9.75 -2.80
C LEU A 18 -26.46 9.49 -1.34
N ASN A 19 -27.73 9.71 -0.99
CA ASN A 19 -28.26 9.49 0.35
C ASN A 19 -29.04 8.16 0.52
N GLU A 20 -29.25 7.41 -0.57
CA GLU A 20 -29.88 6.09 -0.63
C GLU A 20 -31.40 6.07 -0.35
N ASP A 21 -32.10 7.19 -0.57
CA ASP A 21 -33.56 7.27 -0.43
C ASP A 21 -34.35 6.99 -1.72
N ASN A 22 -33.66 6.63 -2.81
CA ASN A 22 -34.22 6.36 -4.15
C ASN A 22 -34.92 7.57 -4.77
N VAL A 23 -34.51 8.78 -4.42
CA VAL A 23 -34.98 10.03 -5.01
C VAL A 23 -33.75 10.85 -5.42
N TRP A 24 -33.82 11.58 -6.54
CA TRP A 24 -32.85 12.63 -6.85
C TRP A 24 -33.39 13.96 -6.33
N ASP A 25 -32.84 14.44 -5.21
CA ASP A 25 -33.30 15.69 -4.62
C ASP A 25 -32.16 16.54 -4.03
N ASN A 26 -32.54 17.60 -3.33
CA ASN A 26 -31.60 18.53 -2.73
C ASN A 26 -30.75 17.91 -1.61
N LYS A 27 -31.13 16.77 -1.01
CA LYS A 27 -30.29 16.06 -0.05
C LYS A 27 -29.10 15.44 -0.75
N ASP A 28 -29.27 14.87 -1.95
CA ASP A 28 -28.15 14.37 -2.75
C ASP A 28 -27.21 15.49 -3.15
N HIS A 29 -27.75 16.68 -3.45
CA HIS A 29 -26.92 17.86 -3.70
C HIS A 29 -26.06 18.21 -2.47
N VAL A 30 -26.57 18.06 -1.24
CA VAL A 30 -25.78 18.30 -0.02
C VAL A 30 -24.68 17.26 0.16
N GLU A 31 -24.97 15.99 -0.14
CA GLU A 31 -23.97 14.91 -0.12
C GLU A 31 -22.90 15.11 -1.22
N LEU A 32 -23.29 15.57 -2.40
CA LEU A 32 -22.37 15.89 -3.50
C LEU A 32 -21.42 17.04 -3.11
N GLU A 33 -21.93 18.12 -2.53
CA GLU A 33 -21.11 19.23 -2.04
C GLU A 33 -20.14 18.78 -0.94
N THR A 34 -20.58 17.90 -0.05
CA THR A 34 -19.72 17.31 0.99
C THR A 34 -18.61 16.46 0.38
N PHE A 35 -18.95 15.65 -0.63
CA PHE A 35 -17.99 14.87 -1.38
C PHE A 35 -16.96 15.73 -2.11
N ILE A 36 -17.38 16.81 -2.78
CA ILE A 36 -16.45 17.74 -3.47
C ILE A 36 -15.44 18.35 -2.48
N GLN A 37 -15.87 18.65 -1.26
CA GLN A 37 -15.00 19.19 -0.21
C GLN A 37 -14.04 18.13 0.38
N TYR A 38 -14.47 16.87 0.45
CA TYR A 38 -13.70 15.77 1.04
C TYR A 38 -13.75 14.49 0.18
N PRO A 39 -13.20 14.52 -1.06
CA PRO A 39 -13.43 13.48 -2.06
C PRO A 39 -12.79 12.13 -1.72
N PHE A 40 -11.90 12.08 -0.74
CA PHE A 40 -11.21 10.87 -0.29
C PHE A 40 -11.75 10.30 1.04
N ASN A 41 -12.77 10.92 1.63
CA ASN A 41 -13.37 10.50 2.91
C ASN A 41 -14.70 9.72 2.74
N VAL A 42 -14.93 9.16 1.56
CA VAL A 42 -16.15 8.41 1.21
C VAL A 42 -15.81 7.03 0.62
N SER A 43 -16.73 6.08 0.80
CA SER A 43 -16.59 4.72 0.28
C SER A 43 -16.53 4.68 -1.25
N ASP A 44 -15.90 3.64 -1.81
CA ASP A 44 -15.85 3.43 -3.26
C ASP A 44 -17.26 3.28 -3.88
N GLY A 45 -18.20 2.70 -3.13
CA GLY A 45 -19.60 2.62 -3.53
C GLY A 45 -20.26 3.99 -3.69
N PHE A 46 -19.93 4.95 -2.83
CA PHE A 46 -20.40 6.32 -2.97
C PHE A 46 -19.84 6.99 -4.24
N VAL A 47 -18.52 6.91 -4.45
CA VAL A 47 -17.87 7.54 -5.62
C VAL A 47 -18.38 6.96 -6.93
N MET A 48 -18.68 5.66 -6.95
CA MET A 48 -19.30 4.99 -8.10
C MET A 48 -20.67 5.55 -8.48
N LYS A 49 -21.44 6.07 -7.52
CA LYS A 49 -22.72 6.73 -7.81
C LYS A 49 -22.53 8.13 -8.37
N VAL A 50 -21.38 8.75 -8.16
CA VAL A 50 -21.04 10.08 -8.70
C VAL A 50 -20.60 10.00 -10.16
N ASP A 51 -19.92 8.92 -10.59
CA ASP A 51 -19.55 8.63 -11.99
C ASP A 51 -20.80 8.25 -12.83
N VAL A 52 -21.65 9.24 -13.07
CA VAL A 52 -22.96 9.06 -13.74
C VAL A 52 -22.82 8.79 -15.23
N ASN A 53 -21.76 9.30 -15.87
CA ASN A 53 -21.46 8.99 -17.27
C ASN A 53 -20.68 7.66 -17.43
N GLN A 54 -20.20 7.08 -16.34
CA GLN A 54 -19.54 5.77 -16.25
C GLN A 54 -18.24 5.72 -17.06
N ASN A 55 -17.53 6.85 -17.16
CA ASN A 55 -16.30 6.94 -17.91
C ASN A 55 -15.07 6.55 -17.06
N GLY A 56 -15.25 6.29 -15.76
CA GLY A 56 -14.20 5.94 -14.81
C GLY A 56 -13.47 7.15 -14.22
N SER A 57 -14.01 8.35 -14.40
CA SER A 57 -13.51 9.62 -13.87
C SER A 57 -14.65 10.40 -13.25
N ILE A 58 -14.34 11.24 -12.26
CA ILE A 58 -15.26 12.23 -11.72
C ILE A 58 -14.80 13.60 -12.23
N ASP A 59 -15.56 14.17 -13.15
CA ASP A 59 -15.21 15.44 -13.78
C ASP A 59 -16.41 16.41 -13.87
N GLU A 60 -16.21 17.53 -14.58
CA GLU A 60 -17.21 18.59 -14.74
C GLU A 60 -18.47 18.11 -15.49
N GLU A 61 -18.38 17.05 -16.29
CA GLU A 61 -19.54 16.45 -16.96
C GLU A 61 -20.45 15.75 -15.95
N ASP A 62 -19.88 14.99 -15.01
CA ASP A 62 -20.64 14.32 -13.95
C ASP A 62 -21.33 15.34 -13.05
N LEU A 63 -20.63 16.39 -12.62
CA LEU A 63 -21.23 17.47 -11.83
C LEU A 63 -22.37 18.16 -12.57
N PHE A 64 -22.21 18.41 -13.86
CA PHE A 64 -23.25 19.04 -14.67
C PHE A 64 -24.50 18.15 -14.76
N ILE A 65 -24.32 16.86 -14.98
CA ILE A 65 -25.42 15.87 -15.04
C ILE A 65 -26.13 15.76 -13.70
N LEU A 66 -25.38 15.60 -12.60
CA LEU A 66 -25.91 15.46 -11.24
C LEU A 66 -26.70 16.69 -10.79
N ASN A 67 -26.15 17.89 -10.99
CA ASN A 67 -26.85 19.12 -10.60
C ASN A 67 -28.18 19.29 -11.34
N ALA A 68 -28.23 18.94 -12.63
CA ALA A 68 -29.46 18.98 -13.40
C ALA A 68 -30.46 17.87 -12.99
N LEU A 69 -29.97 16.71 -12.55
CA LEU A 69 -30.81 15.66 -11.97
C LEU A 69 -31.46 16.11 -10.66
N PHE A 70 -30.68 16.72 -9.77
CA PHE A 70 -31.16 17.18 -8.47
C PHE A 70 -32.12 18.37 -8.57
N GLU A 71 -31.97 19.22 -9.60
CA GLU A 71 -32.88 20.35 -9.85
C GLU A 71 -34.25 19.91 -10.34
N HIS A 72 -34.29 18.91 -11.24
CA HIS A 72 -35.54 18.50 -11.90
C HIS A 72 -36.20 17.26 -11.29
N SER A 73 -35.46 16.45 -10.52
CA SER A 73 -35.85 15.18 -9.90
C SER A 73 -36.36 14.06 -10.83
N ASP A 74 -36.90 14.39 -12.00
CA ASP A 74 -37.34 13.46 -13.03
C ASP A 74 -36.26 13.34 -14.13
N PRO A 75 -35.64 12.16 -14.30
CA PRO A 75 -34.55 11.97 -15.25
C PRO A 75 -34.98 12.16 -16.71
N TYR A 76 -36.26 11.95 -17.04
CA TYR A 76 -36.78 12.21 -18.39
C TYR A 76 -36.90 13.71 -18.66
N ALA A 77 -37.32 14.49 -17.66
CA ALA A 77 -37.36 15.95 -17.76
C ALA A 77 -35.94 16.53 -17.82
N THR A 78 -35.02 16.01 -17.03
CA THR A 78 -33.59 16.38 -17.08
C THR A 78 -32.98 16.08 -18.45
N GLU A 79 -33.26 14.90 -19.03
CA GLU A 79 -32.80 14.54 -20.37
C GLU A 79 -33.25 15.57 -21.42
N GLU A 80 -34.54 15.91 -21.41
CA GLU A 80 -35.11 16.89 -22.35
C GLU A 80 -34.43 18.26 -22.18
N TYR A 81 -34.23 18.72 -20.94
CA TYR A 81 -33.54 19.97 -20.65
C TYR A 81 -32.08 20.01 -21.14
N ILE A 82 -31.31 18.95 -20.87
CA ILE A 82 -29.88 18.88 -21.24
C ILE A 82 -29.70 18.74 -22.75
N ILE A 83 -30.50 17.90 -23.41
CA ILE A 83 -30.46 17.74 -24.88
C ILE A 83 -30.83 19.05 -25.56
N ASN A 84 -31.84 19.77 -25.06
CA ASN A 84 -32.20 21.10 -25.57
C ASN A 84 -31.08 22.13 -25.40
N SER A 85 -30.18 21.91 -24.44
CA SER A 85 -28.98 22.73 -24.21
C SER A 85 -27.77 22.29 -25.06
N GLY A 86 -27.93 21.29 -25.93
CA GLY A 86 -26.90 20.82 -26.87
C GLY A 86 -25.82 19.93 -26.25
N LYS A 87 -26.04 19.40 -25.04
CA LYS A 87 -25.12 18.49 -24.35
C LYS A 87 -25.66 17.05 -24.35
N ALA A 88 -24.76 16.09 -24.15
CA ALA A 88 -25.14 14.70 -23.99
C ALA A 88 -25.69 14.43 -22.58
N PHE A 89 -26.57 13.44 -22.46
CA PHE A 89 -27.12 12.97 -21.18
C PHE A 89 -27.30 11.45 -21.25
N PRO A 90 -26.95 10.70 -20.18
CA PRO A 90 -27.24 9.27 -20.09
C PRO A 90 -28.74 9.01 -20.25
N LYS A 91 -29.14 7.90 -20.88
CA LYS A 91 -30.58 7.59 -20.91
C LYS A 91 -31.09 7.38 -19.49
N PRO A 92 -32.32 7.78 -19.13
CA PRO A 92 -32.85 7.60 -17.78
C PRO A 92 -32.72 6.18 -17.21
N ARG A 93 -32.82 5.15 -18.06
CA ARG A 93 -32.60 3.75 -17.65
C ARG A 93 -31.15 3.41 -17.30
N GLU A 94 -30.18 4.15 -17.83
CA GLU A 94 -28.74 3.97 -17.62
C GLU A 94 -28.29 4.56 -16.27
N LEU A 95 -29.14 5.36 -15.63
CA LEU A 95 -29.00 5.80 -14.24
C LEU A 95 -29.36 4.70 -13.23
N TYR A 96 -29.89 3.56 -13.68
CA TYR A 96 -30.11 2.38 -12.85
C TYR A 96 -29.17 1.27 -13.29
N LYS A 97 -28.30 0.80 -12.38
CA LYS A 97 -27.23 -0.14 -12.71
C LYS A 97 -27.26 -1.35 -11.81
N TYR A 98 -27.10 -2.53 -12.40
CA TYR A 98 -26.80 -3.73 -11.62
C TYR A 98 -25.33 -3.71 -11.22
N PHE A 99 -25.08 -3.48 -9.95
CA PHE A 99 -23.75 -3.47 -9.36
C PHE A 99 -23.42 -4.85 -8.79
N PRO A 100 -22.35 -5.51 -9.23
CA PRO A 100 -21.95 -6.79 -8.68
C PRO A 100 -21.50 -6.61 -7.23
N THR A 101 -22.07 -7.40 -6.31
CA THR A 101 -21.67 -7.35 -4.89
C THR A 101 -20.39 -8.14 -4.61
N ASN A 102 -19.95 -8.95 -5.59
CA ASN A 102 -18.85 -9.91 -5.44
C ASN A 102 -17.75 -9.70 -6.51
N GLU A 103 -17.70 -8.53 -7.15
CA GLU A 103 -16.61 -8.18 -8.07
C GLU A 103 -15.85 -6.97 -7.55
N TYR A 104 -14.55 -6.89 -7.88
CA TYR A 104 -13.77 -5.70 -7.60
C TYR A 104 -14.24 -4.57 -8.50
N VAL A 105 -14.41 -3.39 -7.93
CA VAL A 105 -14.80 -2.21 -8.69
C VAL A 105 -13.75 -1.14 -8.46
N GLN A 106 -13.06 -0.75 -9.53
CA GLN A 106 -12.01 0.27 -9.46
C GLN A 106 -12.63 1.64 -9.18
N ARG A 107 -12.19 2.28 -8.10
CA ARG A 107 -12.57 3.67 -7.79
C ARG A 107 -12.33 4.60 -9.00
N PRO A 108 -13.33 5.38 -9.43
CA PRO A 108 -13.16 6.42 -10.45
C PRO A 108 -12.07 7.43 -10.07
N VAL A 109 -11.38 7.98 -11.07
CA VAL A 109 -10.32 8.98 -10.88
C VAL A 109 -10.94 10.35 -10.62
N TYR A 110 -10.58 11.05 -9.55
CA TYR A 110 -11.11 12.39 -9.28
C TYR A 110 -10.34 13.46 -10.06
N LEU A 111 -11.02 14.22 -10.92
CA LEU A 111 -10.41 15.21 -11.84
C LEU A 111 -10.89 16.64 -11.65
N LEU A 112 -11.74 16.89 -10.64
CA LEU A 112 -12.22 18.23 -10.34
C LEU A 112 -11.14 19.06 -9.64
N LYS A 113 -11.13 20.36 -9.92
CA LYS A 113 -10.22 21.30 -9.25
C LYS A 113 -10.62 21.47 -7.78
N HIS A 114 -9.62 21.49 -6.91
CA HIS A 114 -9.84 21.68 -5.49
C HIS A 114 -8.90 22.74 -4.90
N SER A 115 -9.38 23.47 -3.90
CA SER A 115 -8.65 24.59 -3.27
C SER A 115 -7.36 24.17 -2.56
N VAL A 116 -7.30 22.92 -2.06
CA VAL A 116 -6.09 22.35 -1.42
C VAL A 116 -4.88 22.36 -2.36
N SER A 117 -5.10 22.34 -3.68
CA SER A 117 -4.06 22.35 -4.71
C SER A 117 -3.17 23.59 -4.63
N GLU A 118 -3.71 24.72 -4.16
CA GLU A 118 -2.98 25.98 -4.05
C GLU A 118 -1.84 25.93 -3.02
N ASN A 119 -2.02 25.13 -1.97
CA ASN A 119 -1.04 24.95 -0.89
C ASN A 119 -0.21 23.68 -1.05
N SER A 120 -0.46 22.89 -2.09
CA SER A 120 0.21 21.61 -2.30
C SER A 120 1.67 21.81 -2.73
N PRO A 121 2.62 21.06 -2.14
CA PRO A 121 3.99 21.02 -2.67
C PRO A 121 4.08 20.34 -4.05
N LEU A 122 3.01 19.65 -4.48
CA LEU A 122 2.88 19.02 -5.79
C LEU A 122 2.07 19.85 -6.78
N LYS A 123 1.88 21.16 -6.52
CA LYS A 123 1.05 22.07 -7.33
C LYS A 123 1.32 21.99 -8.85
N VAL A 124 2.58 21.78 -9.27
CA VAL A 124 2.95 21.63 -10.69
C VAL A 124 2.21 20.46 -11.38
N MET A 125 1.91 19.38 -10.65
CA MET A 125 1.16 18.23 -11.17
C MET A 125 -0.35 18.50 -11.20
N LEU A 126 -0.84 19.37 -10.31
CA LEU A 126 -2.26 19.75 -10.20
C LEU A 126 -2.65 20.87 -11.18
N ASP A 127 -1.70 21.73 -11.56
CA ASP A 127 -1.93 22.81 -12.53
C ASP A 127 -1.89 22.33 -13.99
N SER A 128 -1.33 21.14 -14.24
CA SER A 128 -1.26 20.54 -15.58
C SER A 128 -2.63 20.02 -16.04
N VAL A 129 -3.44 20.90 -16.61
CA VAL A 129 -4.67 20.54 -17.34
C VAL A 129 -4.31 19.71 -18.57
N ILE A 130 -5.02 18.59 -18.72
CA ILE A 130 -4.83 17.56 -19.75
C ILE A 130 -4.93 18.19 -21.14
N SER A 131 -3.86 18.07 -21.93
CA SER A 131 -3.84 18.37 -23.36
C SER A 131 -3.89 17.08 -24.17
N ASP A 132 -4.48 17.14 -25.37
CA ASP A 132 -4.62 16.04 -26.34
C ASP A 132 -3.29 15.29 -26.55
N SER A 133 -3.11 14.24 -25.75
CA SER A 133 -1.98 13.31 -25.77
C SER A 133 -2.54 11.91 -26.04
N GLY A 134 -1.68 10.93 -26.31
CA GLY A 134 -2.13 9.57 -26.54
C GLY A 134 -2.96 9.01 -25.37
N ILE A 135 -3.91 8.11 -25.64
CA ILE A 135 -4.87 7.56 -24.66
C ILE A 135 -4.19 7.07 -23.36
N TYR A 136 -3.00 6.46 -23.46
CA TYR A 136 -2.26 5.97 -22.29
C TYR A 136 -1.64 7.10 -21.45
N GLU A 137 -1.04 8.10 -22.10
CA GLU A 137 -0.41 9.23 -21.41
C GLU A 137 -1.44 10.05 -20.66
N THR A 138 -2.59 10.32 -21.29
CA THR A 138 -3.71 11.00 -20.64
C THR A 138 -4.17 10.25 -19.38
N LYS A 139 -4.33 8.93 -19.45
CA LYS A 139 -4.70 8.12 -18.28
C LYS A 139 -3.67 8.22 -17.15
N LEU A 140 -2.38 8.16 -17.46
CA LEU A 140 -1.33 8.33 -16.45
C LEU A 140 -1.39 9.71 -15.80
N ARG A 141 -1.60 10.79 -16.58
CA ARG A 141 -1.71 12.15 -16.05
C ARG A 141 -2.93 12.33 -15.15
N ASN A 142 -4.07 11.74 -15.52
CA ASN A 142 -5.29 11.74 -14.72
C ASN A 142 -5.06 11.09 -13.36
N GLU A 143 -4.39 9.93 -13.34
CA GLU A 143 -4.10 9.22 -12.10
C GLU A 143 -3.01 9.90 -11.27
N ILE A 144 -2.02 10.54 -11.90
CA ILE A 144 -1.04 11.40 -11.22
C ILE A 144 -1.77 12.57 -10.54
N TYR A 145 -2.72 13.20 -11.22
CA TYR A 145 -3.52 14.29 -10.66
C TYR A 145 -4.30 13.83 -9.42
N ASP A 146 -5.01 12.71 -9.52
CA ASP A 146 -5.82 12.12 -8.45
C ASP A 146 -4.97 11.76 -7.22
N GLU A 147 -3.84 11.06 -7.39
CA GLU A 147 -2.94 10.72 -6.29
C GLU A 147 -2.23 11.95 -5.71
N ALA A 148 -1.80 12.91 -6.55
CA ALA A 148 -1.22 14.16 -6.06
C ALA A 148 -2.23 14.97 -5.25
N LEU A 149 -3.50 14.95 -5.65
CA LEU A 149 -4.56 15.63 -4.90
C LEU A 149 -4.82 14.92 -3.57
N ARG A 150 -4.93 13.59 -3.56
CA ARG A 150 -5.06 12.79 -2.33
C ARG A 150 -3.92 13.04 -1.36
N PHE A 151 -2.68 13.05 -1.84
CA PHE A 151 -1.52 13.42 -1.03
C PHE A 151 -1.69 14.82 -0.43
N SER A 152 -2.15 15.78 -1.22
CA SER A 152 -2.29 17.18 -0.79
C SER A 152 -3.26 17.35 0.37
N PHE A 153 -4.37 16.60 0.40
CA PHE A 153 -5.28 16.57 1.54
C PHE A 153 -4.58 16.08 2.81
N ARG A 154 -3.95 14.91 2.74
CA ARG A 154 -3.28 14.29 3.90
C ARG A 154 -2.08 15.09 4.38
N TYR A 155 -1.32 15.67 3.46
CA TYR A 155 -0.22 16.55 3.79
C TYR A 155 -0.69 17.82 4.51
N GLU A 156 -1.76 18.48 4.02
CA GLU A 156 -2.28 19.68 4.65
C GLU A 156 -2.79 19.42 6.08
N GLU A 157 -3.43 18.27 6.31
CA GLU A 157 -3.87 17.82 7.63
C GLU A 157 -2.69 17.65 8.62
N ARG A 158 -1.52 17.22 8.14
CA ARG A 158 -0.43 16.72 8.99
C ARG A 158 0.84 17.57 9.00
N LYS A 159 1.04 18.48 8.05
CA LYS A 159 2.30 19.24 7.90
C LYS A 159 2.76 19.97 9.16
N ASN A 160 1.81 20.37 10.03
CA ASN A 160 2.09 21.06 11.28
C ASN A 160 2.42 20.12 12.46
N SER A 161 2.10 18.83 12.35
CA SER A 161 2.39 17.79 13.34
C SER A 161 3.60 16.93 12.98
N LEU A 162 4.16 17.08 11.77
CA LEU A 162 5.38 16.39 11.37
C LEU A 162 6.54 16.80 12.30
N SER A 163 7.24 15.81 12.81
CA SER A 163 8.57 16.01 13.40
C SER A 163 9.57 16.47 12.33
N GLU A 164 10.70 17.06 12.74
CA GLU A 164 11.75 17.47 11.78
C GLU A 164 12.25 16.30 10.94
N ALA A 165 12.34 15.12 11.56
CA ALA A 165 12.59 13.83 10.93
C ALA A 165 11.68 13.54 9.74
N GLU A 166 10.38 13.56 10.02
CA GLU A 166 9.35 13.22 9.06
C GLU A 166 9.27 14.26 7.95
N LYS A 167 9.52 15.54 8.25
CA LYS A 167 9.62 16.60 7.24
C LYS A 167 10.74 16.31 6.26
N GLU A 168 11.96 16.04 6.73
CA GLU A 168 13.10 15.75 5.86
C GLU A 168 12.83 14.53 4.96
N TYR A 169 12.25 13.47 5.54
CA TYR A 169 11.85 12.28 4.80
C TYR A 169 10.81 12.56 3.71
N VAL A 170 9.73 13.29 4.07
CA VAL A 170 8.65 13.65 3.13
C VAL A 170 9.17 14.58 2.03
N ASP A 171 9.97 15.59 2.38
CA ASP A 171 10.55 16.54 1.44
C ASP A 171 11.46 15.84 0.42
N GLY A 172 12.24 14.85 0.85
CA GLY A 172 13.05 14.01 -0.04
C GLY A 172 12.20 13.26 -1.08
N LYS A 173 11.08 12.67 -0.65
CA LYS A 173 10.16 11.97 -1.56
C LYS A 173 9.38 12.90 -2.48
N ILE A 174 8.95 14.07 -1.99
CA ILE A 174 8.34 15.12 -2.82
C ILE A 174 9.33 15.55 -3.92
N ALA A 175 10.59 15.83 -3.55
CA ALA A 175 11.61 16.23 -4.50
C ALA A 175 11.86 15.15 -5.57
N GLN A 176 11.86 13.87 -5.17
CA GLN A 176 11.97 12.75 -6.11
C GLN A 176 10.77 12.70 -7.08
N CYS A 177 9.53 12.85 -6.59
CA CYS A 177 8.33 12.87 -7.44
C CYS A 177 8.39 14.02 -8.46
N LEU A 178 8.76 15.22 -8.02
CA LEU A 178 8.92 16.40 -8.88
C LEU A 178 10.02 16.20 -9.94
N SER A 179 11.15 15.62 -9.55
CA SER A 179 12.26 15.32 -10.46
C SER A 179 11.84 14.36 -11.58
N LEU A 180 11.16 13.26 -11.23
CA LEU A 180 10.63 12.29 -12.21
C LEU A 180 9.61 12.93 -13.15
N TYR A 181 8.72 13.77 -12.60
CA TYR A 181 7.69 14.43 -13.39
C TYR A 181 8.28 15.41 -14.39
N GLN A 182 9.29 16.20 -13.97
CA GLN A 182 10.02 17.12 -14.84
C GLN A 182 10.84 16.39 -15.91
N ALA A 183 11.34 15.19 -15.61
CA ALA A 183 12.02 14.33 -16.57
C ALA A 183 11.07 13.67 -17.58
N GLY A 184 9.75 13.74 -17.36
CA GLY A 184 8.73 13.12 -18.20
C GLY A 184 8.49 11.63 -17.91
N ASP A 185 9.05 11.10 -16.82
CA ASP A 185 8.81 9.71 -16.39
C ASP A 185 7.49 9.61 -15.62
N LEU A 186 6.37 9.67 -16.34
CA LEU A 186 5.03 9.65 -15.75
C LEU A 186 4.74 8.36 -14.97
N TYR A 187 5.23 7.22 -15.46
CA TYR A 187 5.01 5.95 -14.78
C TYR A 187 5.77 5.88 -13.46
N GLY A 188 7.05 6.27 -13.48
CA GLY A 188 7.86 6.40 -12.27
C GLY A 188 7.28 7.43 -11.29
N THR A 189 6.80 8.58 -11.78
CA THR A 189 6.11 9.58 -10.95
C THR A 189 4.92 8.96 -10.24
N LEU A 190 4.04 8.27 -10.96
CA LEU A 190 2.83 7.70 -10.38
C LEU A 190 3.13 6.67 -9.28
N LEU A 191 4.10 5.79 -9.51
CA LEU A 191 4.50 4.81 -8.49
C LEU A 191 5.06 5.46 -7.22
N ASN A 192 5.88 6.51 -7.38
CA ASN A 192 6.42 7.24 -6.23
C ASN A 192 5.34 8.05 -5.52
N LEU A 193 4.35 8.59 -6.24
CA LEU A 193 3.19 9.26 -5.65
C LEU A 193 2.33 8.31 -4.84
N ILE A 194 2.01 7.12 -5.35
CA ILE A 194 1.25 6.12 -4.59
C ILE A 194 1.99 5.81 -3.28
N SER A 195 3.32 5.60 -3.31
CA SER A 195 4.09 5.40 -2.07
C SER A 195 4.08 6.63 -1.15
N LEU A 196 4.13 7.84 -1.70
CA LEU A 196 4.12 9.07 -0.93
C LEU A 196 2.77 9.34 -0.26
N VAL A 197 1.67 9.00 -0.94
CA VAL A 197 0.31 9.04 -0.37
C VAL A 197 0.19 8.07 0.81
N GLU A 198 0.68 6.84 0.64
CA GLU A 198 0.66 5.87 1.73
C GLU A 198 1.46 6.36 2.95
N ASP A 199 2.61 7.00 2.75
CA ASP A 199 3.37 7.61 3.83
C ASP A 199 2.66 8.81 4.46
N ALA A 200 2.04 9.67 3.66
CA ALA A 200 1.26 10.81 4.17
C ALA A 200 0.05 10.36 5.00
N GLU A 201 -0.48 9.16 4.74
CA GLU A 201 -1.53 8.54 5.54
C GLU A 201 -1.01 7.85 6.80
N THR A 202 0.30 7.65 6.96
CA THR A 202 0.90 6.96 8.13
C THR A 202 1.76 7.82 9.04
N LEU A 203 2.38 8.89 8.52
CA LEU A 203 3.29 9.75 9.30
C LEU A 203 2.53 10.60 10.33
N SER A 204 3.15 10.82 11.48
CA SER A 204 2.66 11.66 12.60
C SER A 204 1.31 11.27 13.21
N MET A 205 1.00 9.97 13.25
CA MET A 205 -0.10 9.52 14.12
C MET A 205 0.28 9.71 15.59
N ASN A 206 -0.56 10.43 16.34
CA ASN A 206 -0.38 10.81 17.76
C ASN A 206 -0.14 9.63 18.73
N ASN A 207 -0.24 8.38 18.26
CA ASN A 207 -0.14 7.17 19.07
C ASN A 207 1.08 6.29 18.72
N GLN A 208 2.00 6.73 17.84
CA GLN A 208 3.22 5.99 17.54
C GLN A 208 4.26 6.19 18.66
N THR A 209 4.93 5.10 19.05
CA THR A 209 6.06 5.18 19.99
C THR A 209 7.28 5.77 19.29
N GLU A 210 8.12 6.51 20.01
CA GLU A 210 9.40 7.07 19.51
C GLU A 210 10.24 6.03 18.74
N PHE A 211 10.34 4.81 19.27
CA PHE A 211 11.01 3.68 18.60
C PHE A 211 10.50 3.40 17.17
N VAL A 212 9.19 3.50 16.93
CA VAL A 212 8.58 3.25 15.60
C VAL A 212 8.90 4.39 14.65
N GLN A 213 9.04 5.61 15.13
CA GLN A 213 9.45 6.75 14.31
C GLN A 213 10.93 6.62 13.94
N GLU A 214 11.77 6.28 14.91
CA GLU A 214 13.22 6.19 14.74
C GLU A 214 13.67 4.98 13.91
N ILE A 215 12.86 3.93 13.82
CA ILE A 215 13.20 2.71 13.06
C ILE A 215 13.45 3.00 11.57
N LEU A 216 12.85 4.06 11.03
CA LEU A 216 13.07 4.48 9.65
C LEU A 216 14.48 5.03 9.41
N TYR A 217 15.09 5.70 10.40
CA TYR A 217 16.47 6.16 10.29
C TYR A 217 17.42 4.99 10.18
N PHE A 218 17.27 4.03 11.07
CA PHE A 218 18.05 2.82 11.06
C PHE A 218 17.91 2.06 9.71
N ARG A 219 16.70 2.00 9.15
CA ARG A 219 16.47 1.47 7.79
C ARG A 219 17.29 2.20 6.73
N GLU A 220 17.32 3.54 6.75
CA GLU A 220 18.08 4.30 5.76
C GLU A 220 19.59 4.09 5.92
N HIS A 221 20.12 4.02 7.16
CA HIS A 221 21.52 3.66 7.39
C HIS A 221 21.89 2.29 6.81
N LEU A 222 21.00 1.29 6.91
CA LEU A 222 21.21 -0.01 6.27
C LEU A 222 21.23 0.08 4.73
N ARG A 223 20.36 0.91 4.14
CA ARG A 223 20.35 1.15 2.69
C ARG A 223 21.59 1.87 2.20
N GLU A 224 22.07 2.84 2.97
CA GLU A 224 23.32 3.56 2.70
C GLU A 224 24.53 2.66 2.84
N LEU A 225 24.55 1.79 3.86
CA LEU A 225 25.60 0.80 4.07
C LEU A 225 25.80 -0.07 2.82
N LEU A 226 24.72 -0.61 2.24
CA LEU A 226 24.78 -1.48 1.04
C LEU A 226 25.44 -0.84 -0.18
N VAL A 227 25.46 0.49 -0.28
CA VAL A 227 26.08 1.24 -1.39
C VAL A 227 27.30 2.04 -0.95
N SER A 228 27.77 1.82 0.28
CA SER A 228 28.86 2.57 0.87
C SER A 228 30.24 2.11 0.36
N PRO A 229 31.26 2.98 0.46
CA PRO A 229 32.64 2.57 0.24
C PRO A 229 33.07 1.42 1.17
N LEU A 230 32.62 1.42 2.43
CA LEU A 230 32.92 0.36 3.40
C LEU A 230 32.42 -1.01 2.90
N TYR A 231 31.18 -1.07 2.42
CA TYR A 231 30.61 -2.32 1.89
C TYR A 231 31.29 -2.75 0.60
N THR A 232 31.72 -1.80 -0.24
CA THR A 232 32.53 -2.10 -1.42
C THR A 232 33.85 -2.78 -1.05
N GLU A 233 34.52 -2.31 0.02
CA GLU A 233 35.75 -2.95 0.54
C GLU A 233 35.50 -4.36 1.09
N PHE A 234 34.34 -4.60 1.72
CA PHE A 234 33.93 -5.95 2.14
C PHE A 234 33.69 -6.87 0.94
N VAL A 235 32.98 -6.40 -0.10
CA VAL A 235 32.69 -7.18 -1.32
C VAL A 235 33.98 -7.65 -2.02
N VAL A 236 35.03 -6.83 -2.03
CA VAL A 236 36.34 -7.19 -2.62
C VAL A 236 37.25 -7.97 -1.66
N GLY A 237 36.84 -8.18 -0.40
CA GLY A 237 37.55 -8.95 0.60
C GLY A 237 38.66 -8.19 1.36
N ASN A 238 38.68 -6.85 1.29
CA ASN A 238 39.65 -6.03 2.02
C ASN A 238 39.23 -5.78 3.48
N VAL A 239 37.94 -5.93 3.78
CA VAL A 239 37.34 -5.76 5.11
C VAL A 239 36.61 -7.05 5.49
N ASP A 240 36.71 -7.43 6.75
CA ASP A 240 36.04 -8.62 7.30
C ASP A 240 34.57 -8.34 7.65
N TYR A 241 33.74 -9.38 7.68
CA TYR A 241 32.31 -9.26 8.00
C TYR A 241 32.06 -8.64 9.37
N THR A 242 32.97 -8.84 10.34
CA THR A 242 32.88 -8.25 11.69
C THR A 242 32.75 -6.73 11.65
N VAL A 243 33.47 -6.06 10.76
CA VAL A 243 33.42 -4.58 10.61
C VAL A 243 32.06 -4.12 10.08
N ILE A 244 31.40 -4.93 9.24
CA ILE A 244 30.04 -4.65 8.76
C ILE A 244 29.04 -4.81 9.91
N LEU A 245 29.16 -5.86 10.72
CA LEU A 245 28.31 -6.04 11.90
C LEU A 245 28.51 -4.92 12.92
N ASP A 246 29.75 -4.54 13.24
CA ASP A 246 30.07 -3.43 14.15
C ASP A 246 29.42 -2.11 13.70
N LYS A 247 29.40 -1.85 12.39
CA LYS A 247 28.74 -0.67 11.83
C LYS A 247 27.22 -0.73 12.06
N ILE A 248 26.59 -1.88 11.83
CA ILE A 248 25.16 -2.07 12.07
C ILE A 248 24.82 -1.92 13.56
N GLU A 249 25.65 -2.48 14.45
CA GLU A 249 25.49 -2.35 15.92
C GLU A 249 25.63 -0.90 16.38
N SER A 250 26.61 -0.16 15.82
CA SER A 250 26.77 1.27 16.08
C SER A 250 25.53 2.07 15.67
N ASP A 251 24.94 1.75 14.52
CA ASP A 251 23.74 2.44 14.01
C ASP A 251 22.50 2.07 14.84
N LEU A 252 22.36 0.81 15.26
CA LEU A 252 21.32 0.36 16.21
C LEU A 252 21.37 1.11 17.55
N GLN A 253 22.58 1.26 18.09
CA GLN A 253 22.77 1.97 19.35
C GLN A 253 22.54 3.48 19.20
N HIS A 254 22.92 4.07 18.05
CA HIS A 254 22.73 5.48 17.76
C HIS A 254 21.27 5.84 17.54
N ASP A 255 20.59 5.10 16.68
CA ASP A 255 19.23 5.44 16.21
C ASP A 255 18.14 4.94 17.15
N LEU A 256 18.33 3.76 17.77
CA LEU A 256 17.28 3.06 18.53
C LEU A 256 17.63 2.80 19.99
N SER A 257 18.82 3.22 20.44
CA SER A 257 19.34 2.91 21.77
C SER A 257 19.32 1.40 22.08
N LEU A 258 19.61 0.57 21.06
CA LEU A 258 19.68 -0.88 21.18
C LEU A 258 21.13 -1.37 21.28
N ASP A 259 21.50 -1.83 22.47
CA ASP A 259 22.78 -2.50 22.72
C ASP A 259 22.64 -3.99 22.41
N ILE A 260 23.05 -4.38 21.20
CA ILE A 260 22.96 -5.73 20.68
C ILE A 260 24.32 -6.13 20.11
N GLU A 261 24.84 -7.27 20.56
CA GLU A 261 26.01 -7.91 19.97
C GLU A 261 25.53 -8.99 18.98
N LEU A 262 25.49 -8.67 17.70
CA LEU A 262 24.94 -9.52 16.63
C LEU A 262 25.68 -10.87 16.58
N ALA A 263 27.01 -10.85 16.74
CA ALA A 263 27.81 -12.06 16.68
C ALA A 263 27.40 -13.11 17.75
N THR A 264 26.96 -12.67 18.92
CA THR A 264 26.63 -13.52 20.08
C THR A 264 25.13 -13.68 20.31
N LEU A 265 24.28 -13.10 19.45
CA LEU A 265 22.83 -13.27 19.54
C LEU A 265 22.43 -14.75 19.58
N GLU A 266 21.65 -15.07 20.59
CA GLU A 266 21.03 -16.38 20.80
C GLU A 266 19.95 -16.66 19.75
N PRO A 267 19.63 -17.94 19.49
CA PRO A 267 18.53 -18.35 18.63
C PRO A 267 17.20 -17.67 18.96
N PRO A 268 16.34 -17.42 17.96
CA PRO A 268 15.10 -16.67 18.13
C PRO A 268 14.10 -17.32 19.10
N ARG A 269 14.03 -18.66 19.14
CA ARG A 269 13.11 -19.38 20.03
C ARG A 269 13.68 -20.67 20.61
N ASP A 270 13.35 -20.88 21.86
CA ASP A 270 13.51 -22.17 22.55
C ASP A 270 12.16 -22.92 22.57
N LEU A 271 12.01 -23.92 21.71
CA LEU A 271 10.78 -24.71 21.59
C LEU A 271 10.47 -25.59 22.81
N SER A 272 11.35 -25.60 23.83
CA SER A 272 11.07 -26.21 25.12
C SER A 272 10.26 -25.30 26.06
N LYS A 273 10.16 -24.00 25.75
CA LYS A 273 9.38 -23.02 26.52
C LYS A 273 7.91 -23.03 26.11
N ILE A 274 7.00 -23.13 27.07
CA ILE A 274 5.56 -23.25 26.83
C ILE A 274 4.96 -21.93 26.31
N GLU A 275 5.57 -20.80 26.66
CA GLU A 275 5.18 -19.45 26.28
C GLU A 275 5.12 -19.29 24.75
N ASN A 276 6.10 -19.87 24.04
CA ASN A 276 6.15 -19.90 22.58
C ASN A 276 4.93 -20.62 21.95
N TYR A 277 4.31 -21.57 22.65
CA TYR A 277 3.09 -22.24 22.18
C TYR A 277 1.84 -21.39 22.42
N PHE A 278 1.82 -20.57 23.47
CA PHE A 278 0.69 -19.66 23.74
C PHE A 278 0.62 -18.53 22.71
N GLU A 279 1.75 -17.89 22.38
CA GLU A 279 1.84 -16.90 21.30
C GLU A 279 1.35 -17.49 19.97
N ARG A 280 1.77 -18.73 19.68
CA ARG A 280 1.31 -19.45 18.49
C ARG A 280 -0.19 -19.72 18.49
N ALA A 281 -0.77 -20.06 19.63
CA ALA A 281 -2.20 -20.31 19.74
C ALA A 281 -3.02 -19.02 19.54
N GLU A 282 -2.56 -17.90 20.09
CA GLU A 282 -3.17 -16.59 19.86
C GLU A 282 -3.14 -16.24 18.37
N TRP A 283 -2.01 -16.45 17.69
CA TRP A 283 -1.89 -16.23 16.25
C TRP A 283 -2.88 -17.08 15.43
N GLN A 284 -2.98 -18.37 15.73
CA GLN A 284 -3.93 -19.26 15.04
C GLN A 284 -5.38 -18.81 15.24
N TYR A 285 -5.71 -18.24 16.39
CA TYR A 285 -7.04 -17.67 16.61
C TYR A 285 -7.34 -16.54 15.62
N TYR A 286 -6.43 -15.58 15.42
CA TYR A 286 -6.67 -14.48 14.48
C TYR A 286 -6.72 -14.93 13.02
N LYS A 287 -5.90 -15.91 12.61
CA LYS A 287 -6.05 -16.57 11.29
C LYS A 287 -7.44 -17.17 11.08
N SER A 288 -7.98 -17.80 12.12
CA SER A 288 -9.27 -18.49 12.03
C SER A 288 -10.49 -17.55 11.98
N LYS A 289 -10.29 -16.23 12.18
CA LYS A 289 -11.36 -15.24 12.04
C LYS A 289 -11.70 -14.91 10.59
N THR A 290 -10.74 -15.08 9.68
CA THR A 290 -10.92 -14.76 8.26
C THR A 290 -11.89 -15.73 7.61
N LYS A 291 -12.92 -15.20 6.95
CA LYS A 291 -13.92 -15.99 6.22
C LYS A 291 -13.56 -16.10 4.75
N LYS A 292 -14.27 -16.97 4.03
CA LYS A 292 -14.08 -17.16 2.59
C LYS A 292 -14.29 -15.86 1.82
N GLU A 293 -15.31 -15.09 2.19
CA GLU A 293 -15.69 -13.83 1.54
C GLU A 293 -14.59 -12.77 1.72
N ASP A 294 -13.91 -12.77 2.86
CA ASP A 294 -12.80 -11.84 3.15
C ASP A 294 -11.59 -12.13 2.25
N PHE A 295 -11.24 -13.42 2.08
CA PHE A 295 -10.21 -13.82 1.12
C PHE A 295 -10.59 -13.48 -0.32
N GLU A 296 -11.86 -13.67 -0.70
CA GLU A 296 -12.33 -13.32 -2.04
C GLU A 296 -12.17 -11.82 -2.31
N LYS A 297 -12.50 -10.95 -1.36
CA LYS A 297 -12.26 -9.50 -1.46
C LYS A 297 -10.78 -9.17 -1.65
N LEU A 298 -9.90 -9.74 -0.83
CA LEU A 298 -8.47 -9.50 -0.93
C LEU A 298 -7.87 -10.00 -2.26
N VAL A 299 -8.32 -11.16 -2.75
CA VAL A 299 -7.92 -11.70 -4.07
C VAL A 299 -8.42 -10.81 -5.21
N LEU A 300 -9.66 -10.33 -5.10
CA LEU A 300 -10.24 -9.39 -6.06
C LEU A 300 -9.45 -8.09 -6.11
N PHE A 301 -9.10 -7.51 -4.96
CA PHE A 301 -8.18 -6.37 -4.89
C PHE A 301 -6.84 -6.67 -5.58
N ALA A 302 -6.20 -7.78 -5.23
CA ALA A 302 -4.89 -8.14 -5.78
C ALA A 302 -4.91 -8.41 -7.31
N GLN A 303 -6.08 -8.76 -7.86
CA GLN A 303 -6.25 -9.05 -9.29
C GLN A 303 -6.65 -7.83 -10.12
N TYR A 304 -7.28 -6.82 -9.52
CA TYR A 304 -7.94 -5.77 -10.27
C TYR A 304 -7.55 -4.35 -9.84
N ASP A 305 -7.08 -4.12 -8.62
CA ASP A 305 -6.68 -2.76 -8.21
C ASP A 305 -5.45 -2.30 -9.00
N ARG A 306 -5.62 -1.19 -9.72
CA ARG A 306 -4.58 -0.63 -10.59
C ARG A 306 -3.33 -0.19 -9.83
N ARG A 307 -3.46 0.31 -8.59
CA ARG A 307 -2.33 0.79 -7.79
C ARG A 307 -1.50 -0.40 -7.35
N TYR A 308 -2.16 -1.44 -6.85
CA TYR A 308 -1.52 -2.69 -6.47
C TYR A 308 -0.82 -3.35 -7.65
N LEU A 309 -1.51 -3.58 -8.77
CA LEU A 309 -0.92 -4.25 -9.94
C LEU A 309 0.32 -3.51 -10.49
N ARG A 310 0.29 -2.18 -10.51
CA ARG A 310 1.45 -1.36 -10.90
C ARG A 310 2.59 -1.48 -9.92
N SER A 311 2.31 -1.40 -8.62
CA SER A 311 3.33 -1.57 -7.59
C SER A 311 4.03 -2.94 -7.71
N VAL A 312 3.27 -4.01 -7.99
CA VAL A 312 3.82 -5.36 -8.22
C VAL A 312 4.71 -5.39 -9.45
N SER A 313 4.29 -4.74 -10.55
CA SER A 313 5.09 -4.69 -11.78
C SER A 313 6.38 -3.86 -11.66
N ASN A 314 6.48 -2.98 -10.65
CA ASN A 314 7.71 -2.22 -10.38
C ASN A 314 8.75 -3.04 -9.61
N THR A 315 8.39 -4.22 -9.11
CA THR A 315 9.35 -5.07 -8.41
C THR A 315 10.41 -5.60 -9.37
N THR A 316 11.66 -5.55 -8.92
CA THR A 316 12.82 -5.99 -9.69
C THR A 316 13.22 -7.42 -9.32
N PRO A 317 13.96 -8.11 -10.20
CA PRO A 317 14.63 -9.36 -9.85
C PRO A 317 15.51 -9.26 -8.61
N LYS A 318 15.74 -10.41 -7.97
CA LYS A 318 16.58 -10.51 -6.78
C LYS A 318 17.96 -9.89 -7.04
N HIS A 319 18.45 -9.12 -6.06
CA HIS A 319 19.70 -8.37 -6.09
C HIS A 319 19.83 -7.24 -7.13
N GLN A 320 18.84 -7.00 -8.00
CA GLN A 320 18.88 -5.84 -8.92
C GLN A 320 18.49 -4.52 -8.25
N ASP A 321 17.75 -4.59 -7.14
CA ASP A 321 17.52 -3.47 -6.23
C ASP A 321 18.01 -3.89 -4.84
N LEU A 322 19.29 -3.62 -4.61
CA LEU A 322 19.97 -3.93 -3.35
C LEU A 322 19.33 -3.18 -2.17
N GLN A 323 18.90 -1.93 -2.38
CA GLN A 323 18.35 -1.08 -1.30
C GLN A 323 16.88 -1.37 -0.96
N VAL A 324 16.23 -2.30 -1.68
CA VAL A 324 14.85 -2.72 -1.44
C VAL A 324 13.90 -1.51 -1.45
N LYS A 325 14.02 -0.69 -2.49
CA LYS A 325 13.20 0.51 -2.69
C LYS A 325 11.86 0.17 -3.34
N ASN A 326 11.84 -0.80 -4.25
CA ASN A 326 10.69 -1.10 -5.09
C ASN A 326 9.73 -2.14 -4.50
N HIS A 327 10.06 -2.78 -3.37
CA HIS A 327 9.34 -3.98 -2.90
C HIS A 327 8.33 -3.75 -1.79
N ASN A 328 8.32 -2.58 -1.16
CA ASN A 328 7.46 -2.34 0.01
C ASN A 328 6.04 -1.92 -0.38
N LEU A 329 5.88 -1.20 -1.49
CA LEU A 329 4.58 -0.65 -1.88
C LEU A 329 3.47 -1.70 -2.05
N PRO A 330 3.72 -2.85 -2.72
CA PRO A 330 2.71 -3.92 -2.78
C PRO A 330 2.27 -4.42 -1.39
N MET A 331 3.21 -4.51 -0.45
CA MET A 331 2.96 -4.98 0.92
C MET A 331 2.06 -4.02 1.69
N ILE A 332 2.36 -2.72 1.58
CA ILE A 332 1.62 -1.64 2.23
C ILE A 332 0.18 -1.64 1.74
N LEU A 333 -0.02 -1.70 0.42
CA LEU A 333 -1.33 -1.69 -0.21
C LEU A 333 -2.15 -2.94 0.17
N LEU A 334 -1.53 -4.13 0.18
CA LEU A 334 -2.20 -5.35 0.65
C LEU A 334 -2.59 -5.28 2.12
N TYR A 335 -1.73 -4.70 2.96
CA TYR A 335 -2.02 -4.58 4.38
C TYR A 335 -3.15 -3.60 4.66
N ARG A 336 -3.19 -2.46 3.96
CA ARG A 336 -4.28 -1.49 4.07
C ARG A 336 -5.61 -2.13 3.66
N GLU A 337 -5.65 -2.79 2.52
CA GLU A 337 -6.85 -3.52 2.06
C GLU A 337 -7.27 -4.59 3.08
N ALA A 338 -6.30 -5.34 3.63
CA ALA A 338 -6.59 -6.34 4.64
C ALA A 338 -7.14 -5.73 5.93
N LEU A 339 -6.67 -4.54 6.31
CA LEU A 339 -7.17 -3.77 7.43
C LEU A 339 -8.64 -3.38 7.21
N GLU A 340 -8.96 -2.84 6.03
CA GLU A 340 -10.31 -2.42 5.66
C GLU A 340 -11.29 -3.59 5.70
N ILE A 341 -10.93 -4.71 5.07
CA ILE A 341 -11.73 -5.95 5.09
C ILE A 341 -11.97 -6.43 6.53
N MET A 342 -10.95 -6.33 7.39
CA MET A 342 -11.04 -6.74 8.80
C MET A 342 -11.52 -5.64 9.75
N ASN A 343 -12.09 -4.54 9.24
CA ASN A 343 -12.65 -3.43 10.00
C ASN A 343 -11.68 -2.83 11.05
N GLY A 344 -10.41 -2.67 10.70
CA GLY A 344 -9.40 -2.07 11.59
C GLY A 344 -8.72 -3.04 12.55
N ASP A 345 -9.13 -4.33 12.60
CA ASP A 345 -8.45 -5.32 13.43
C ASP A 345 -7.10 -5.71 12.81
N ARG A 346 -6.03 -5.02 13.24
CA ARG A 346 -4.65 -5.22 12.78
C ARG A 346 -4.19 -6.68 12.91
N LYS A 347 -4.51 -7.34 14.03
CA LYS A 347 -4.12 -8.74 14.27
C LYS A 347 -4.83 -9.68 13.30
N SER A 348 -6.11 -9.45 13.06
CA SER A 348 -6.88 -10.22 12.06
C SER A 348 -6.40 -9.95 10.63
N ALA A 349 -6.02 -8.72 10.27
CA ALA A 349 -5.50 -8.38 8.95
C ALA A 349 -4.17 -9.10 8.65
N ILE A 350 -3.20 -9.08 9.57
CA ILE A 350 -1.97 -9.88 9.42
C ILE A 350 -2.33 -11.37 9.35
N GLY A 351 -3.30 -11.84 10.15
CA GLY A 351 -3.77 -13.22 10.14
C GLY A 351 -4.30 -13.65 8.77
N MET A 352 -5.11 -12.81 8.15
CA MET A 352 -5.61 -13.00 6.78
C MET A 352 -4.46 -13.04 5.78
N LEU A 353 -3.51 -12.11 5.88
CA LEU A 353 -2.39 -12.06 4.95
C LEU A 353 -1.53 -13.33 5.03
N ASP A 354 -1.12 -13.79 6.22
CA ASP A 354 -0.35 -15.04 6.37
C ASP A 354 -1.10 -16.24 5.77
N GLU A 355 -2.41 -16.32 5.96
CA GLU A 355 -3.18 -17.39 5.34
C GLU A 355 -3.28 -17.23 3.82
N THR A 356 -3.36 -15.98 3.34
CA THR A 356 -3.37 -15.67 1.90
C THR A 356 -2.05 -16.01 1.23
N ILE A 357 -0.87 -15.89 1.89
CA ILE A 357 0.43 -16.36 1.34
C ILE A 357 0.38 -17.84 0.96
N ARG A 358 -0.32 -18.64 1.78
CA ARG A 358 -0.30 -20.11 1.68
C ARG A 358 -1.13 -20.63 0.50
N ILE A 359 -2.16 -19.89 0.10
CA ILE A 359 -3.15 -20.31 -0.90
C ILE A 359 -2.59 -20.26 -2.36
N PRO A 360 -1.88 -19.21 -2.82
CA PRO A 360 -1.26 -19.11 -4.15
C PRO A 360 -0.05 -20.01 -4.32
N LEU A 361 0.70 -20.33 -3.26
CA LEU A 361 1.86 -21.23 -3.36
C LEU A 361 1.48 -22.59 -3.96
N GLY A 362 0.26 -23.08 -3.74
CA GLY A 362 -0.22 -24.31 -4.37
C GLY A 362 -0.38 -24.22 -5.90
N TRP A 363 -0.83 -23.07 -6.41
CA TRP A 363 -0.99 -22.83 -7.85
C TRP A 363 0.31 -22.43 -8.53
N VAL A 364 1.13 -21.58 -7.91
CA VAL A 364 2.45 -21.17 -8.42
C VAL A 364 3.39 -22.38 -8.53
N ARG A 365 3.38 -23.30 -7.55
CA ARG A 365 4.13 -24.57 -7.62
C ARG A 365 3.69 -25.49 -8.78
N SER A 366 2.55 -25.21 -9.43
CA SER A 366 2.08 -25.95 -10.61
C SER A 366 2.56 -25.37 -11.94
N ILE A 367 3.15 -24.17 -11.92
CA ILE A 367 3.68 -23.53 -13.12
C ILE A 367 5.18 -23.88 -13.23
N PRO A 368 5.68 -24.32 -14.39
CA PRO A 368 7.10 -24.59 -14.59
C PRO A 368 7.97 -23.36 -14.31
N GLU A 369 9.08 -23.53 -13.59
CA GLU A 369 9.97 -22.47 -13.11
C GLU A 369 10.55 -21.60 -14.23
N ASP A 370 10.75 -22.16 -15.42
CA ASP A 370 11.20 -21.44 -16.61
C ASP A 370 10.14 -20.55 -17.27
N MET A 371 8.86 -20.74 -16.91
CA MET A 371 7.75 -19.88 -17.32
C MET A 371 7.45 -18.78 -16.32
N LEU A 372 8.18 -18.75 -15.21
CA LEU A 372 7.96 -17.83 -14.11
C LEU A 372 8.82 -16.55 -14.26
N PRO A 373 8.24 -15.35 -14.10
CA PRO A 373 9.01 -14.12 -13.99
C PRO A 373 10.05 -14.22 -12.88
N THR A 374 11.26 -13.68 -13.07
CA THR A 374 12.31 -13.71 -12.04
C THR A 374 12.24 -12.51 -11.08
N SER A 375 11.09 -11.83 -10.95
CA SER A 375 10.98 -10.65 -10.08
C SER A 375 10.89 -11.05 -8.62
N ILE A 376 11.30 -10.19 -7.69
CA ILE A 376 11.14 -10.43 -6.24
C ILE A 376 9.67 -10.57 -5.89
N ALA A 377 8.75 -9.82 -6.50
CA ALA A 377 7.34 -10.11 -6.31
C ALA A 377 7.03 -11.53 -6.77
N PHE A 378 7.60 -12.04 -7.86
CA PHE A 378 7.34 -13.40 -8.33
C PHE A 378 7.96 -14.51 -7.48
N GLU A 379 9.22 -14.38 -7.09
CA GLU A 379 9.85 -15.24 -6.09
C GLU A 379 9.07 -15.23 -4.76
N ASN A 380 8.28 -14.17 -4.53
CA ASN A 380 7.45 -13.93 -3.35
C ASN A 380 5.98 -13.63 -3.72
N PHE A 381 5.34 -14.31 -4.72
CA PHE A 381 4.10 -13.82 -5.40
C PHE A 381 2.85 -13.66 -4.55
N LEU A 382 2.97 -13.85 -3.25
CA LEU A 382 2.29 -13.07 -2.23
C LEU A 382 3.18 -13.16 -0.98
N LEU A 383 4.14 -12.24 -0.81
CA LEU A 383 4.86 -11.88 0.42
C LEU A 383 6.23 -12.61 0.61
N PRO A 384 7.26 -11.95 1.20
CA PRO A 384 8.61 -12.51 1.37
C PRO A 384 8.68 -13.81 2.19
N GLY A 385 9.51 -14.75 1.75
CA GLY A 385 10.27 -15.59 2.68
C GLY A 385 9.54 -16.77 3.34
N ASN A 386 9.22 -17.79 2.55
CA ASN A 386 9.16 -19.16 3.08
C ASN A 386 10.30 -19.98 2.48
N LYS A 387 11.51 -19.89 3.06
CA LYS A 387 12.09 -21.19 3.41
C LYS A 387 11.14 -21.76 4.45
N GLU A 388 10.46 -22.85 4.13
CA GLU A 388 9.72 -23.63 5.13
C GLU A 388 10.75 -24.24 6.10
N ASP A 389 11.36 -23.40 6.94
CA ASP A 389 12.37 -23.84 7.90
C ASP A 389 11.65 -24.39 9.14
N GLY A 390 11.28 -25.66 9.05
CA GLY A 390 10.99 -26.50 10.20
C GLY A 390 9.95 -25.95 11.19
N ALA A 391 10.26 -26.07 12.47
CA ALA A 391 9.31 -25.85 13.56
C ALA A 391 9.11 -24.37 13.95
N ASP A 392 10.01 -23.47 13.53
CA ASP A 392 9.91 -22.04 13.86
C ASP A 392 9.16 -21.25 12.77
N LYS A 393 7.87 -21.03 13.00
CA LYS A 393 7.00 -20.24 12.12
C LYS A 393 7.13 -18.72 12.32
N SER A 394 8.03 -18.25 13.19
CA SER A 394 8.29 -16.82 13.41
C SER A 394 8.70 -16.09 12.11
N ARG A 395 9.31 -16.81 11.16
CA ARG A 395 9.66 -16.33 9.81
C ARG A 395 8.49 -15.66 9.10
N HIS A 396 7.40 -16.39 8.97
CA HIS A 396 6.18 -15.91 8.33
C HIS A 396 5.52 -14.75 9.10
N TRP A 397 5.73 -14.66 10.42
CA TRP A 397 5.06 -13.69 11.29
C TRP A 397 5.76 -12.32 11.26
N ASN A 398 7.08 -12.30 11.10
CA ASN A 398 7.86 -11.07 11.14
C ASN A 398 8.03 -10.41 9.78
N VAL A 399 7.83 -11.14 8.68
CA VAL A 399 7.95 -10.60 7.31
C VAL A 399 7.03 -9.39 7.08
N PHE A 400 5.92 -9.31 7.81
CA PHE A 400 5.06 -8.12 7.83
C PHE A 400 5.23 -7.23 9.05
N GLY A 401 6.16 -7.54 9.96
CA GLY A 401 6.20 -6.93 11.28
C GLY A 401 5.00 -7.31 12.16
N GLY A 402 4.26 -8.39 11.83
CA GLY A 402 3.08 -8.80 12.60
C GLY A 402 3.40 -9.10 14.06
N ILE A 403 4.59 -9.63 14.36
CA ILE A 403 5.08 -9.87 15.73
C ILE A 403 5.03 -8.60 16.59
N SER A 404 5.25 -7.42 16.00
CA SER A 404 5.18 -6.16 16.72
C SER A 404 3.81 -5.86 17.35
N LEU A 405 2.72 -6.48 16.85
CA LEU A 405 1.37 -6.37 17.42
C LEU A 405 1.13 -7.32 18.60
N TYR A 406 1.91 -8.40 18.70
CA TYR A 406 1.78 -9.42 19.75
C TYR A 406 2.72 -9.17 20.92
N GLU A 407 3.90 -8.67 20.61
CA GLU A 407 4.93 -8.35 21.58
C GLU A 407 5.16 -6.84 21.62
N SER A 408 6.21 -6.37 20.96
CA SER A 408 6.48 -4.94 20.77
C SER A 408 7.28 -4.73 19.48
N PRO A 409 7.28 -3.52 18.90
CA PRO A 409 8.14 -3.19 17.77
C PRO A 409 9.61 -3.52 18.01
N LYS A 410 10.10 -3.26 19.23
CA LYS A 410 11.48 -3.57 19.65
C LYS A 410 11.75 -5.07 19.65
N GLU A 411 10.91 -5.87 20.29
CA GLU A 411 11.15 -7.33 20.34
C GLU A 411 10.98 -7.96 18.95
N SER A 412 10.05 -7.45 18.13
CA SER A 412 9.91 -7.83 16.71
C SER A 412 11.22 -7.64 15.95
N LEU A 413 11.90 -6.51 16.12
CA LEU A 413 13.19 -6.23 15.48
C LEU A 413 14.31 -7.13 16.02
N VAL A 414 14.39 -7.32 17.34
CA VAL A 414 15.38 -8.21 17.97
C VAL A 414 15.21 -9.65 17.46
N LEU A 415 13.98 -10.13 17.36
CA LEU A 415 13.67 -11.45 16.80
C LEU A 415 14.04 -11.55 15.32
N SER A 416 13.89 -10.48 14.54
CA SER A 416 14.42 -10.42 13.16
C SER A 416 15.92 -10.67 13.17
N PHE A 417 16.69 -9.92 13.97
CA PHE A 417 18.13 -10.08 14.04
C PHE A 417 18.57 -11.47 14.48
N ARG A 418 17.94 -12.03 15.52
CA ARG A 418 18.24 -13.40 15.98
C ARG A 418 18.08 -14.44 14.87
N ARG A 419 17.08 -14.28 14.01
CA ARG A 419 16.86 -15.19 12.88
C ARG A 419 17.84 -14.96 11.73
N GLU A 420 17.95 -13.71 11.28
CA GLU A 420 18.74 -13.43 10.09
C GLU A 420 20.24 -13.64 10.36
N ILE A 421 20.69 -13.48 11.61
CA ILE A 421 22.07 -13.80 11.97
C ILE A 421 22.35 -15.30 11.99
N GLU A 422 21.37 -16.15 12.33
CA GLU A 422 21.53 -17.61 12.20
C GLU A 422 21.71 -18.02 10.74
N ASP A 423 20.96 -17.41 9.83
CA ASP A 423 21.12 -17.64 8.40
C ASP A 423 22.47 -17.11 7.90
N LEU A 424 22.89 -15.93 8.35
CA LEU A 424 24.20 -15.37 8.00
C LEU A 424 25.34 -16.30 8.47
N LYS A 425 25.25 -16.82 9.70
CA LYS A 425 26.17 -17.80 10.28
C LYS A 425 26.19 -19.09 9.47
N TYR A 426 25.02 -19.63 9.12
CA TYR A 426 24.89 -20.86 8.35
C TYR A 426 25.51 -20.75 6.96
N ASN A 427 25.43 -19.57 6.33
CA ASN A 427 26.00 -19.28 5.02
C ASN A 427 27.40 -18.65 5.08
N GLU A 428 28.13 -18.91 6.18
CA GLU A 428 29.55 -18.57 6.38
C GLU A 428 29.90 -17.09 6.13
N TYR A 429 28.98 -16.17 6.41
CA TYR A 429 29.20 -14.72 6.26
C TYR A 429 29.64 -14.28 4.84
N THR A 430 29.25 -15.05 3.82
CA THR A 430 29.52 -14.69 2.42
C THR A 430 28.91 -13.34 2.04
N VAL A 431 29.42 -12.72 0.98
CA VAL A 431 28.91 -11.44 0.47
C VAL A 431 27.43 -11.56 0.12
N GLU A 432 27.04 -12.66 -0.53
CA GLU A 432 25.65 -12.97 -0.85
C GLU A 432 24.80 -13.10 0.41
N ALA A 433 25.28 -13.79 1.45
CA ALA A 433 24.55 -13.94 2.71
C ALA A 433 24.42 -12.61 3.47
N MET A 434 25.47 -11.77 3.46
CA MET A 434 25.43 -10.44 4.09
C MET A 434 24.47 -9.50 3.35
N ASN A 435 24.40 -9.57 2.02
CA ASN A 435 23.41 -8.84 1.23
C ASN A 435 21.99 -9.25 1.64
N GLU A 436 21.72 -10.54 1.76
CA GLU A 436 20.41 -11.04 2.21
C GLU A 436 20.10 -10.61 3.64
N PHE A 437 21.03 -10.77 4.57
CA PHE A 437 20.88 -10.33 5.96
C PHE A 437 20.43 -8.87 6.05
N ILE A 438 21.14 -7.94 5.40
CA ILE A 438 20.79 -6.52 5.46
C ILE A 438 19.44 -6.26 4.78
N ARG A 439 19.19 -6.87 3.62
CA ARG A 439 17.94 -6.70 2.87
C ARG A 439 16.72 -7.22 3.65
N ASP A 440 16.84 -8.36 4.30
CA ASP A 440 15.76 -8.95 5.10
C ASP A 440 15.49 -8.12 6.35
N ILE A 441 16.51 -7.55 7.00
CA ILE A 441 16.30 -6.60 8.09
C ILE A 441 15.57 -5.33 7.61
N ILE A 442 15.93 -4.77 6.45
CA ILE A 442 15.21 -3.64 5.85
C ILE A 442 13.72 -3.98 5.65
N VAL A 443 13.41 -5.16 5.12
CA VAL A 443 12.02 -5.61 4.91
C VAL A 443 11.27 -5.75 6.24
N ASN A 444 11.87 -6.38 7.26
CA ASN A 444 11.27 -6.52 8.58
C ASN A 444 10.98 -5.15 9.21
N ILE A 445 11.91 -4.19 9.10
CA ILE A 445 11.72 -2.83 9.60
C ILE A 445 10.54 -2.13 8.91
N ASN A 446 10.43 -2.26 7.58
CA ASN A 446 9.29 -1.73 6.84
C ASN A 446 7.98 -2.32 7.34
N GLY A 447 7.92 -3.64 7.50
CA GLY A 447 6.77 -4.34 8.06
C GLY A 447 6.38 -3.78 9.43
N ILE A 448 7.33 -3.69 10.36
CA ILE A 448 7.10 -3.16 11.71
C ILE A 448 6.55 -1.74 11.64
N TYR A 449 7.17 -0.87 10.85
CA TYR A 449 6.74 0.51 10.71
C TYR A 449 5.29 0.60 10.22
N TYR A 450 4.97 0.00 9.08
CA TYR A 450 3.65 0.14 8.47
C TYR A 450 2.54 -0.54 9.28
N VAL A 451 2.82 -1.69 9.90
CA VAL A 451 1.83 -2.37 10.76
C VAL A 451 1.50 -1.59 12.02
N GLN A 452 2.47 -0.86 12.57
CA GLN A 452 2.23 0.01 13.72
C GLN A 452 1.59 1.35 13.32
N SER A 453 1.85 1.81 12.10
CA SER A 453 1.56 3.19 11.68
C SER A 453 0.28 3.35 10.86
N ILE A 454 -0.15 2.34 10.11
CA ILE A 454 -1.38 2.42 9.31
C ILE A 454 -2.61 2.35 10.21
N ASP A 455 -3.51 3.30 10.01
CA ASP A 455 -4.85 3.34 10.57
C ASP A 455 -5.85 3.55 9.42
N ILE A 456 -7.09 3.13 9.64
CA ILE A 456 -8.21 3.25 8.69
C ILE A 456 -9.08 4.48 9.02
N ASN A 457 -8.81 5.14 10.14
CA ASN A 457 -9.55 6.33 10.58
C ASN A 457 -9.05 7.62 9.90
#